data_AF-A0A034UXA0-F1
#
_entry.id   AF-A0A034UXA0-F1
#
_cell.length_a   1.000
_cell.length_b   1.000
_cell.length_c   1.000
_cell.angle_alpha   90.00
_cell.angle_beta   90.00
_cell.angle_gamma   90.00
#
_symmetry.space_group_name_H-M   'P 1'
#
loop_
_entity.id
_entity.type
_entity.pdbx_description
1 polymer ?
#
loop_
_entity_poly.entity_id
_entity_poly.type
_entity_poly.pdbx_seq_one_letter_code
_entity_poly.pdbx_strand_id
1 'polypeptide(L)'
;KKQFLLKFANNYKIAVKMFKVTIAVLLLAAAASAVHIQQRYHGQDIYAEPDCSIVTDHSRMFRDISDPTHYWICPEGQEKADYIQCPDNYAFMEKEQKCVVWEEWKWVEPYTK
;
A
#
# COMPACT_ATOMS: atom_id res chain seq x y z
N LYS A 1 -31.51 -33.56 46.99
CA LYS A 1 -30.49 -34.22 46.10
C LYS A 1 -30.75 -33.99 44.60
N LYS A 2 -31.91 -34.36 44.03
CA LYS A 2 -32.24 -34.18 42.59
C LYS A 2 -32.20 -32.72 42.10
N GLN A 3 -32.75 -31.78 42.87
CA GLN A 3 -32.81 -30.36 42.52
C GLN A 3 -31.43 -29.68 42.46
N PHE A 4 -30.48 -30.15 43.27
CA PHE A 4 -29.09 -29.66 43.29
C PHE A 4 -28.31 -30.16 42.06
N LEU A 5 -28.48 -31.43 41.68
CA LEU A 5 -27.87 -32.00 40.47
C LEU A 5 -28.39 -31.37 39.18
N LEU A 6 -29.69 -31.00 39.14
CA LEU A 6 -30.28 -30.28 38.00
C LEU A 6 -29.72 -28.86 37.86
N LYS A 7 -29.56 -28.12 38.96
CA LYS A 7 -28.91 -26.79 38.95
C LYS A 7 -27.45 -26.88 38.50
N PHE A 8 -26.71 -27.87 38.98
CA PHE A 8 -25.31 -28.08 38.59
C PHE A 8 -25.18 -28.43 37.10
N ALA A 9 -26.01 -29.35 36.59
CA ALA A 9 -26.03 -29.70 35.18
C ALA A 9 -26.45 -28.53 34.27
N ASN A 10 -27.38 -27.68 34.72
CA ASN A 10 -27.79 -26.49 33.98
C ASN A 10 -26.67 -25.43 33.94
N ASN A 11 -26.02 -25.17 35.07
CA ASN A 11 -24.90 -24.24 35.16
C ASN A 11 -23.69 -24.72 34.32
N TYR A 12 -23.43 -26.04 34.30
CA TYR A 12 -22.41 -26.64 33.45
C TYR A 12 -22.74 -26.47 31.96
N LYS A 13 -24.00 -26.69 31.54
CA LYS A 13 -24.44 -26.45 30.15
C LYS A 13 -24.32 -24.98 29.74
N ILE A 14 -24.66 -24.05 30.64
CA ILE A 14 -24.51 -22.60 30.42
C ILE A 14 -23.03 -22.26 30.27
N ALA A 15 -22.15 -22.74 31.16
CA ALA A 15 -20.71 -22.50 31.09
C ALA A 15 -20.08 -23.01 29.79
N VAL A 16 -20.45 -24.22 29.34
CA VAL A 16 -19.99 -24.79 28.07
C VAL A 16 -20.48 -23.98 26.87
N LYS A 17 -21.73 -23.47 26.91
CA LYS A 17 -22.29 -22.62 25.86
C LYS A 17 -21.57 -21.27 25.81
N MET A 18 -21.31 -20.66 26.96
CA MET A 18 -20.55 -19.41 27.09
C MET A 18 -19.11 -19.57 26.58
N PHE A 19 -18.43 -20.67 26.93
CA PHE A 19 -17.07 -20.95 26.47
C PHE A 19 -16.97 -21.13 24.95
N LYS A 20 -17.95 -21.80 24.34
CA LYS A 20 -18.06 -21.94 22.88
C LYS A 20 -18.30 -20.60 22.19
N VAL A 21 -19.15 -19.74 22.77
CA VAL A 21 -19.41 -18.39 22.25
C VAL A 21 -18.15 -17.53 22.35
N THR A 22 -17.41 -17.57 23.47
CA THR A 22 -16.15 -16.83 23.60
C THR A 22 -15.09 -17.30 22.60
N ILE A 23 -14.97 -18.62 22.37
CA ILE A 23 -14.06 -19.13 21.33
C ILE A 23 -14.48 -18.64 19.94
N ALA A 24 -15.77 -18.68 19.60
CA ALA A 24 -16.26 -18.23 18.31
C ALA A 24 -16.01 -16.72 18.08
N VAL A 25 -16.21 -15.90 19.11
CA VAL A 25 -15.94 -14.45 19.07
C VAL A 25 -14.45 -14.15 18.92
N LEU A 26 -13.58 -14.89 19.61
CA LEU A 26 -12.12 -14.74 19.49
C LEU A 26 -11.62 -15.13 18.08
N LEU A 27 -12.17 -16.19 17.48
CA LEU A 27 -11.83 -16.60 16.11
C LEU A 27 -12.28 -15.57 15.06
N LEU A 28 -13.47 -14.97 15.24
CA LEU A 28 -13.97 -13.90 14.38
C LEU A 28 -13.10 -12.62 14.46
N ALA A 29 -12.65 -12.25 15.66
CA ALA A 29 -11.77 -11.10 15.84
C ALA A 29 -10.39 -11.29 15.19
N ALA A 30 -9.81 -12.50 15.28
CA ALA A 30 -8.53 -12.82 14.63
C ALA A 30 -8.61 -12.76 13.09
N ALA A 31 -9.73 -13.17 12.50
CA ALA A 31 -9.96 -13.07 11.06
C ALA A 31 -10.03 -11.61 10.57
N ALA A 32 -10.62 -10.71 11.36
CA ALA A 32 -10.70 -9.28 11.00
C ALA A 32 -9.33 -8.58 10.96
N SER A 33 -8.39 -8.98 11.82
CA SER A 33 -7.02 -8.42 11.81
C SER A 33 -6.16 -8.86 10.62
N ALA A 34 -6.44 -10.03 10.01
CA ALA A 34 -5.66 -10.52 8.87
C ALA A 34 -5.95 -9.74 7.56
N VAL A 35 -7.15 -9.17 7.43
CA VAL A 35 -7.57 -8.40 6.23
C VAL A 35 -6.88 -7.03 6.17
N HIS A 36 -6.49 -6.45 7.32
CA HIS A 36 -5.89 -5.11 7.35
C HIS A 36 -4.39 -5.06 7.00
N ILE A 37 -3.72 -6.20 6.81
CA ILE A 37 -2.25 -6.25 6.60
C ILE A 37 -1.86 -6.39 5.11
N GLN A 38 -2.82 -6.64 4.20
CA GLN A 38 -2.48 -6.86 2.79
C GLN A 38 -2.13 -5.60 1.97
N GLN A 39 -2.27 -4.39 2.51
CA GLN A 39 -2.20 -3.17 1.69
C GLN A 39 -0.82 -2.48 1.64
N ARG A 40 0.27 -3.14 2.04
CA ARG A 40 1.59 -2.47 2.18
C ARG A 40 2.76 -3.13 1.45
N TYR A 41 2.53 -4.17 0.65
CA TYR A 41 3.58 -4.76 -0.18
C TYR A 41 3.16 -4.75 -1.65
N HIS A 42 3.04 -3.54 -2.21
CA HIS A 42 3.24 -3.38 -3.65
C HIS A 42 4.75 -3.46 -3.86
N GLY A 43 5.23 -4.55 -4.48
CA GLY A 43 6.60 -4.57 -4.99
C GLY A 43 6.79 -3.32 -5.83
N GLN A 44 7.88 -2.59 -5.59
CA GLN A 44 8.14 -1.37 -6.35
C GLN A 44 8.18 -1.76 -7.83
N ASP A 45 7.21 -1.27 -8.59
CA ASP A 45 7.23 -1.40 -10.04
C ASP A 45 8.57 -0.82 -10.51
N ILE A 46 9.31 -1.59 -11.30
CA ILE A 46 10.65 -1.19 -11.77
C ILE A 46 10.60 0.10 -12.60
N TYR A 47 9.41 0.46 -13.11
CA TYR A 47 9.17 1.70 -13.86
C TYR A 47 8.54 2.81 -12.99
N ALA A 48 8.05 2.47 -11.79
CA ALA A 48 7.38 3.41 -10.88
C ALA A 48 6.32 4.30 -11.55
N GLU A 49 5.51 3.74 -12.46
CA GLU A 49 4.41 4.46 -13.09
C GLU A 49 3.44 4.98 -12.00
N PRO A 50 3.17 6.29 -11.93
CA PRO A 50 2.29 6.86 -10.93
C PRO A 50 0.82 6.56 -11.27
N ASP A 51 0.01 6.32 -10.23
CA ASP A 51 -1.44 6.23 -10.37
C ASP A 51 -2.04 7.63 -10.49
N CYS A 52 -2.43 8.04 -11.71
CA CYS A 52 -2.99 9.37 -11.96
C CYS A 52 -4.35 9.62 -11.30
N SER A 53 -5.06 8.57 -10.81
CA SER A 53 -6.32 8.74 -10.09
C SER A 53 -6.16 9.35 -8.70
N ILE A 54 -4.96 9.24 -8.11
CA ILE A 54 -4.63 9.78 -6.78
C ILE A 54 -3.75 11.03 -6.85
N VAL A 55 -3.19 11.35 -8.03
CA VAL A 55 -2.37 12.55 -8.25
C VAL A 55 -3.29 13.77 -8.31
N THR A 56 -3.04 14.73 -7.43
CA THR A 56 -3.77 16.01 -7.38
C THR A 56 -3.04 17.13 -8.11
N ASP A 57 -1.71 17.01 -8.24
CA ASP A 57 -0.88 17.96 -8.99
C ASP A 57 -0.53 17.37 -10.35
N HIS A 58 -1.33 17.74 -11.35
CA HIS A 58 -1.17 17.30 -12.74
C HIS A 58 0.05 17.91 -13.45
N SER A 59 0.75 18.86 -12.82
CA SER A 59 2.00 19.43 -13.34
C SER A 59 3.25 18.73 -12.78
N ARG A 60 3.07 17.89 -11.76
CA ARG A 60 4.16 17.17 -11.11
C ARG A 60 4.74 16.12 -12.04
N MET A 61 6.06 16.11 -12.12
CA MET A 61 6.85 15.12 -12.84
C MET A 61 7.38 14.08 -11.86
N PHE A 62 7.14 12.82 -12.18
CA PHE A 62 7.59 11.67 -11.39
C PHE A 62 8.77 11.01 -12.08
N ARG A 63 9.78 10.63 -11.30
CA ARG A 63 10.98 10.00 -11.81
C ARG A 63 10.72 8.53 -12.12
N ASP A 64 11.18 8.06 -13.27
CA ASP A 64 11.31 6.63 -13.55
C ASP A 64 12.52 6.04 -12.78
N ILE A 65 12.32 4.88 -12.16
CA ILE A 65 13.37 4.22 -11.35
C ILE A 65 14.40 3.53 -12.24
N SER A 66 13.98 2.98 -13.38
CA SER A 66 14.83 2.22 -14.30
C SER A 66 15.63 3.10 -15.25
N ASP A 67 15.06 4.24 -15.66
CA ASP A 67 15.61 5.10 -16.70
C ASP A 67 15.57 6.58 -16.31
N PRO A 68 16.72 7.19 -15.97
CA PRO A 68 16.77 8.59 -15.60
C PRO A 68 16.60 9.54 -16.78
N THR A 69 16.58 9.06 -18.03
CA THR A 69 16.34 9.89 -19.21
C THR A 69 14.86 10.13 -19.49
N HIS A 70 13.98 9.51 -18.71
CA HIS A 70 12.54 9.67 -18.82
C HIS A 70 11.90 10.10 -17.50
N TYR A 71 10.70 10.66 -17.61
CA TYR A 71 9.85 10.98 -16.47
C TYR A 71 8.38 10.74 -16.83
N TRP A 72 7.58 10.57 -15.79
CA TRP A 72 6.14 10.41 -15.89
C TRP A 72 5.44 11.74 -15.54
N ILE A 73 4.35 12.05 -16.23
CA ILE A 73 3.43 13.14 -15.85
C ILE A 73 2.00 12.61 -15.92
N CYS A 74 1.12 13.14 -15.06
CA CYS A 74 -0.30 12.78 -15.05
C CYS A 74 -1.13 13.96 -15.55
N PRO A 75 -1.47 14.05 -16.84
CA PRO A 75 -2.29 15.14 -17.37
C PRO A 75 -3.68 15.15 -16.73
N GLU A 76 -4.26 16.34 -16.58
CA GLU A 76 -5.61 16.48 -16.05
C GLU A 76 -6.62 15.79 -16.98
N GLY A 77 -7.50 14.97 -16.41
CA GLY A 77 -8.52 14.24 -17.15
C GLY A 77 -8.02 12.98 -17.87
N GLN A 78 -6.76 12.57 -17.67
CA GLN A 78 -6.24 11.28 -18.13
C GLN A 78 -6.10 10.29 -16.96
N GLU A 79 -6.56 9.05 -17.19
CA GLU A 79 -6.39 7.97 -16.22
C GLU A 79 -4.97 7.40 -16.22
N LYS A 80 -4.20 7.62 -17.29
CA LYS A 80 -2.85 7.07 -17.49
C LYS A 80 -1.80 8.17 -17.47
N ALA A 81 -0.62 7.85 -16.95
CA ALA A 81 0.55 8.71 -17.00
C ALA A 81 1.18 8.72 -18.39
N ASP A 82 1.62 9.90 -18.82
CA ASP A 82 2.44 10.07 -20.02
C ASP A 82 3.91 9.82 -19.69
N TYR A 83 4.60 9.06 -20.54
CA TYR A 83 6.03 8.78 -20.45
C TYR A 83 6.81 9.73 -21.37
N ILE A 84 7.55 10.67 -20.80
CA ILE A 84 8.22 11.73 -21.55
C ILE A 84 9.73 11.56 -21.47
N GLN A 85 10.38 11.60 -22.63
CA GLN A 85 11.84 11.56 -22.76
C GLN A 85 12.42 12.96 -22.59
N CYS A 86 13.48 13.09 -21.79
CA CYS A 86 14.30 14.28 -21.73
C CYS A 86 15.09 14.49 -23.04
N PRO A 87 15.52 15.72 -23.36
CA PRO A 87 16.39 15.98 -24.49
C PRO A 87 17.71 15.18 -24.43
N ASP A 88 18.38 15.01 -25.58
CA ASP A 88 19.67 14.30 -25.65
C ASP A 88 20.72 14.92 -24.70
N ASN A 89 21.42 14.06 -23.95
CA ASN A 89 22.38 14.42 -22.88
C ASN A 89 21.75 15.06 -21.64
N TYR A 90 20.45 14.89 -21.41
CA TYR A 90 19.78 15.29 -20.17
C TYR A 90 19.22 14.07 -19.43
N ALA A 91 19.09 14.22 -18.12
CA ALA A 91 18.42 13.27 -17.23
C ALA A 91 17.48 14.02 -16.29
N PHE A 92 16.35 13.40 -15.95
CA PHE A 92 15.36 13.95 -15.05
C PHE A 92 15.87 13.94 -13.60
N MET A 93 15.74 15.09 -12.95
CA MET A 93 16.06 15.26 -11.53
C MET A 93 14.79 15.63 -10.76
N GLU A 94 14.29 14.69 -9.96
CA GLU A 94 13.03 14.83 -9.22
C GLU A 94 13.03 16.06 -8.30
N LYS A 95 14.14 16.34 -7.61
CA LYS A 95 14.27 17.48 -6.69
C LYS A 95 14.04 18.82 -7.39
N GLU A 96 14.50 18.93 -8.63
CA GLU A 96 14.43 20.15 -9.42
C GLU A 96 13.20 20.17 -10.34
N GLN A 97 12.45 19.06 -10.41
CA GLN A 97 11.30 18.86 -11.29
C GLN A 97 11.61 19.25 -12.75
N LYS A 98 12.80 18.89 -13.25
CA LYS A 98 13.24 19.21 -14.62
C LYS A 98 14.31 18.24 -15.13
N CYS A 99 14.45 18.20 -16.44
CA CYS A 99 15.61 17.62 -17.11
C CYS A 99 16.84 18.51 -16.88
N VAL A 100 17.90 17.95 -16.31
CA VAL A 100 19.20 18.60 -16.13
C VAL A 100 20.25 17.93 -17.02
N VAL A 101 21.34 18.63 -17.32
CA VAL A 101 22.41 18.06 -18.13
C VAL A 101 23.00 16.85 -17.40
N TRP A 102 23.37 15.81 -18.14
CA TRP A 102 23.85 14.54 -17.58
C TRP A 102 25.00 14.71 -16.58
N GLU A 103 25.92 15.64 -16.81
CA GLU A 103 27.05 15.90 -15.90
C GLU A 103 26.62 16.50 -14.55
N GLU A 104 25.49 17.21 -14.51
CA GLU A 104 24.92 17.78 -13.29
C GLU A 104 23.98 16.81 -12.57
N TRP A 105 23.53 15.78 -13.30
CA TRP A 105 22.61 14.80 -12.77
C TRP A 105 23.26 13.95 -11.68
N LYS A 106 22.48 13.69 -10.63
CA LYS A 106 22.91 12.89 -9.49
C LYS A 106 21.86 11.85 -9.19
N TRP A 107 22.33 10.61 -9.05
CA TRP A 107 21.49 9.55 -8.50
C TRP A 107 21.11 9.91 -7.07
N VAL A 108 19.83 10.11 -6.81
CA VAL A 108 19.31 10.34 -5.46
C VAL A 108 18.97 8.99 -4.85
N GLU A 109 19.80 8.53 -3.91
CA GLU A 109 19.46 7.49 -2.92
C GLU A 109 18.73 8.16 -1.72
N PRO A 110 17.84 7.48 -0.97
CA PRO A 110 17.68 6.03 -0.88
C PRO A 110 16.28 5.49 -1.26
N TYR A 111 16.28 4.29 -1.87
CA TYR A 111 15.13 3.36 -1.88
C TYR A 111 15.34 2.23 -0.84
N THR A 112 15.84 2.58 0.36
CA THR A 112 15.94 1.65 1.50
C THR A 112 15.09 2.22 2.65
N LYS A 113 14.17 1.49 3.29
CA LYS A 113 13.91 0.05 3.39
C LYS A 113 12.42 -0.27 3.27
#